data_AF-A0A8J7MLW5-F1
#
_entry.id   AF-A0A8J7MLW5-F1
#
_cell.length_a   1.000
_cell.length_b   1.000
_cell.length_c   1.000
_cell.angle_alpha   90.00
_cell.angle_beta   90.00
_cell.angle_gamma   90.00
#
_symmetry.space_group_name_H-M   'P 1'
#
loop_
_entity.id
_entity.type
_entity.pdbx_description
1 polymer ?
#
loop_
_entity_poly.entity_id
_entity_poly.type
_entity_poly.pdbx_seq_one_letter_code
_entity_poly.pdbx_strand_id
1 'polypeptide(L)'
;HKVDGELTETVDHFIPLFGLSPKLGPIAEWGLNINRSAIEVDTLDYSTNIPGIYAIGDVNTYPGKLKLILCGFHEGTIMVQSAFKHIHPDKKVQFKYTTVNGVNGFE
;
A
#
# COMPACT_ATOMS: atom_id res chain seq x y z
N HIS A 1 -6.34 14.09 -29.39
CA HIS A 1 -4.99 14.43 -29.84
C HIS A 1 -5.03 14.62 -31.34
N LYS A 2 -4.92 15.87 -31.82
CA LYS A 2 -4.75 16.14 -33.25
C LYS A 2 -3.31 15.75 -33.62
N VAL A 3 -3.17 15.06 -34.74
CA VAL A 3 -1.89 14.53 -35.24
C VAL A 3 -1.23 15.66 -36.02
N ASP A 4 -0.60 16.59 -35.32
CA ASP A 4 0.22 17.65 -35.94
C ASP A 4 1.61 17.06 -36.30
N GLY A 5 1.61 16.07 -37.22
CA GLY A 5 2.80 15.53 -37.86
C GLY A 5 3.99 15.15 -36.96
N GLU A 6 5.18 15.07 -37.57
CA GLU A 6 6.46 15.06 -36.85
C GLU A 6 6.98 16.50 -36.76
N LEU A 7 7.39 16.93 -35.57
CA LEU A 7 7.96 18.25 -35.30
C LEU A 7 9.42 18.07 -34.84
N THR A 8 10.35 18.80 -35.46
CA THR A 8 11.76 18.83 -35.08
C THR A 8 12.14 20.24 -34.67
N GLU A 9 12.60 20.43 -33.44
CA GLU A 9 13.00 21.72 -32.88
C GLU A 9 14.39 21.63 -32.25
N THR A 10 15.17 22.69 -32.38
CA THR A 10 16.48 22.78 -31.72
C THR A 10 16.29 23.38 -30.33
N VAL A 11 16.72 22.67 -29.29
CA VAL A 11 16.61 23.12 -27.89
C VAL A 11 17.90 22.84 -27.13
N ASP A 12 18.22 23.70 -26.18
CA ASP A 12 19.35 23.49 -25.26
C ASP A 12 19.06 22.36 -24.26
N HIS A 13 17.81 22.32 -23.77
CA HIS A 13 17.34 21.32 -22.82
C HIS A 13 15.89 20.90 -23.11
N PHE A 14 15.63 19.60 -23.07
CA PHE A 14 14.29 19.01 -23.16
C PHE A 14 13.97 18.26 -21.86
N ILE A 15 12.92 18.70 -21.14
CA ILE A 15 12.51 18.11 -19.87
C ILE A 15 11.08 17.56 -20.01
N PRO A 16 10.91 16.31 -20.47
CA PRO A 16 9.60 15.70 -20.62
C PRO A 16 9.02 15.27 -19.27
N LEU A 17 8.08 16.06 -18.73
CA LEU A 17 7.38 15.79 -17.47
C LEU A 17 6.04 15.05 -17.70
N PHE A 18 6.10 13.86 -18.30
CA PHE A 18 4.89 13.09 -18.68
C PHE A 18 4.11 12.48 -17.50
N GLY A 19 4.64 12.59 -16.28
CA GLY A 19 4.03 12.02 -15.09
C GLY A 19 4.24 10.51 -14.96
N LEU A 20 3.47 9.88 -14.06
CA LEU A 20 3.57 8.45 -13.74
C LEU A 20 2.24 7.75 -14.07
N SER A 21 2.33 6.54 -14.62
CA SER A 21 1.18 5.65 -14.84
C SER A 21 1.25 4.46 -13.88
N PRO A 22 0.41 4.41 -12.83
CA PRO A 22 0.45 3.33 -11.86
C PRO A 22 -0.04 2.02 -12.49
N LYS A 23 0.73 0.95 -12.31
CA LYS A 23 0.40 -0.40 -12.73
C LYS A 23 0.79 -1.35 -11.60
N LEU A 24 0.01 -2.42 -11.38
CA LEU A 24 0.37 -3.49 -10.44
C LEU A 24 1.72 -4.14 -10.80
N GLY A 25 2.05 -4.17 -12.09
CA GLY A 25 3.32 -4.74 -12.57
C GLY A 25 3.44 -6.21 -12.15
N PRO A 26 4.62 -6.66 -11.68
CA PRO A 26 4.87 -8.05 -11.32
C PRO A 26 3.97 -8.60 -10.19
N ILE A 27 3.40 -7.73 -9.34
CA ILE A 27 2.51 -8.15 -8.24
C ILE A 27 1.27 -8.88 -8.78
N ALA A 28 0.84 -8.57 -10.00
CA ALA A 28 -0.29 -9.24 -10.64
C ALA A 28 -0.06 -10.74 -10.88
N GLU A 29 1.20 -11.20 -10.88
CA GLU A 29 1.58 -12.58 -11.16
C GLU A 29 1.82 -13.40 -9.87
N TRP A 30 1.65 -12.80 -8.69
CA TRP A 30 1.94 -13.47 -7.41
C TRP A 30 0.86 -14.47 -6.97
N GLY A 31 -0.20 -14.69 -7.76
CA GLY A 31 -1.32 -15.55 -7.40
C GLY A 31 -2.27 -14.91 -6.37
N LEU A 32 -2.21 -13.58 -6.23
CA LEU A 32 -3.11 -12.83 -5.37
C LEU A 32 -4.51 -12.74 -5.99
N ASN A 33 -5.54 -12.78 -5.16
CA ASN A 33 -6.89 -12.46 -5.58
C ASN A 33 -6.96 -10.96 -5.92
N ILE A 34 -7.20 -10.65 -7.19
CA ILE A 34 -7.21 -9.27 -7.70
C ILE A 34 -8.57 -8.98 -8.33
N ASN A 35 -9.13 -7.83 -7.97
CA ASN A 35 -10.36 -7.30 -8.51
C ASN A 35 -10.14 -5.87 -8.98
N ARG A 36 -10.33 -5.63 -10.29
CA ARG A 36 -10.13 -4.32 -10.93
C ARG A 36 -8.78 -3.68 -10.58
N SER A 37 -7.70 -4.45 -10.65
CA SER A 37 -6.34 -4.03 -10.32
C SER A 37 -6.11 -3.64 -8.85
N ALA A 38 -6.94 -4.11 -7.93
CA ALA A 38 -6.74 -4.00 -6.50
C ALA A 38 -6.76 -5.38 -5.83
N ILE A 39 -5.96 -5.56 -4.79
CA ILE A 39 -5.79 -6.83 -4.07
C ILE A 39 -6.96 -7.00 -3.10
N GLU A 40 -7.68 -8.12 -3.18
CA GLU A 40 -8.74 -8.45 -2.23
C GLU A 40 -8.14 -8.83 -0.86
N VAL A 41 -8.78 -8.36 0.21
CA VAL A 41 -8.32 -8.59 1.59
C VAL A 41 -9.46 -8.90 2.55
N ASP A 42 -9.16 -9.62 3.63
CA ASP A 42 -10.06 -9.77 4.77
C ASP A 42 -10.03 -8.50 5.64
N THR A 43 -11.18 -7.91 5.94
CA THR A 43 -11.25 -6.69 6.76
C THR A 43 -10.95 -6.91 8.25
N LEU A 44 -10.85 -8.16 8.71
CA LEU A 44 -10.45 -8.48 10.08
C LEU A 44 -8.99 -8.08 10.34
N ASP A 45 -8.10 -8.31 9.37
CA ASP A 45 -6.67 -8.08 9.55
C ASP A 45 -5.88 -7.66 8.30
N TYR A 46 -6.57 -7.43 7.19
CA TYR A 46 -6.05 -7.06 5.88
C TYR A 46 -5.11 -8.10 5.25
N SER A 47 -5.27 -9.36 5.65
CA SER A 47 -4.62 -10.49 5.00
C SER A 47 -5.18 -10.73 3.59
N THR A 48 -4.32 -11.21 2.70
CA THR A 48 -4.69 -11.64 1.35
C THR A 48 -5.06 -13.13 1.35
N ASN A 49 -5.35 -13.70 0.18
CA ASN A 49 -5.51 -15.14 0.02
C ASN A 49 -4.22 -15.95 0.28
N ILE A 50 -3.05 -15.31 0.32
CA ILE A 50 -1.77 -15.98 0.58
C ILE A 50 -1.34 -15.73 2.03
N PRO A 51 -1.20 -16.78 2.86
CA PRO A 51 -0.79 -16.64 4.25
C PRO A 51 0.54 -15.87 4.40
N GLY A 52 0.56 -14.91 5.32
CA GLY A 52 1.72 -14.06 5.58
C GLY A 52 1.86 -12.86 4.63
N ILE A 53 1.01 -12.74 3.59
CA ILE A 53 0.96 -11.57 2.72
C ILE A 53 -0.27 -10.73 3.05
N TYR A 54 -0.04 -9.43 3.22
CA TYR A 54 -1.06 -8.43 3.56
C TYR A 54 -1.04 -7.30 2.53
N ALA A 55 -2.17 -6.59 2.39
CA ALA A 55 -2.26 -5.41 1.51
C ALA A 55 -3.07 -4.30 2.19
N ILE A 56 -2.51 -3.08 2.22
CA ILE A 56 -3.13 -1.89 2.85
C ILE A 56 -3.00 -0.66 1.94
N GLY A 57 -3.82 0.36 2.16
CA GLY A 57 -3.80 1.60 1.39
C GLY A 57 -4.49 1.44 0.04
N ASP A 58 -4.08 2.23 -0.95
CA ASP A 58 -4.77 2.32 -2.25
C ASP A 58 -4.71 1.06 -3.11
N VAL A 59 -3.81 0.12 -2.76
CA VAL A 59 -3.59 -1.14 -3.50
C VAL A 59 -4.65 -2.20 -3.19
N ASN A 60 -5.37 -2.12 -2.06
CA ASN A 60 -6.33 -3.14 -1.66
C ASN A 60 -7.79 -2.77 -1.99
N THR A 61 -8.69 -3.75 -1.86
CA THR A 61 -10.13 -3.57 -2.01
C THR A 61 -10.92 -4.47 -1.06
N TYR A 62 -12.04 -3.96 -0.57
CA TYR A 62 -13.04 -4.64 0.26
C TYR A 62 -14.34 -3.83 0.26
N PRO A 63 -15.49 -4.40 0.68
CA PRO A 63 -16.78 -3.69 0.68
C PRO A 63 -16.71 -2.36 1.45
N GLY A 64 -17.07 -1.26 0.78
CA GLY A 64 -17.09 0.08 1.39
C GLY A 64 -15.73 0.79 1.50
N LYS A 65 -14.65 0.25 0.90
CA LYS A 65 -13.34 0.90 0.86
C LYS A 65 -13.41 2.34 0.34
N LEU A 66 -12.86 3.28 1.12
CA LEU A 66 -12.55 4.64 0.69
C LEU A 66 -11.04 4.78 0.48
N LYS A 67 -10.63 5.37 -0.66
CA LYS A 67 -9.22 5.62 -0.97
C LYS A 67 -8.76 6.95 -0.35
N LEU A 68 -8.57 6.91 0.96
CA LEU A 68 -8.10 8.05 1.76
C LEU A 68 -6.83 7.68 2.50
N ILE A 69 -5.94 8.66 2.67
CA ILE A 69 -4.72 8.53 3.48
C ILE A 69 -5.09 8.03 4.90
N LEU A 70 -6.18 8.56 5.47
CA LEU A 70 -6.71 8.14 6.77
C LEU A 70 -7.01 6.63 6.84
N CYS A 71 -7.65 6.09 5.80
CA CYS A 71 -7.99 4.67 5.74
C CYS A 71 -6.73 3.82 5.71
N GLY A 72 -5.71 4.20 4.92
CA GLY A 72 -4.42 3.51 4.90
C GLY A 72 -3.74 3.45 6.28
N PHE A 73 -3.81 4.52 7.08
CA PHE A 73 -3.29 4.50 8.46
C PHE A 73 -4.05 3.51 9.35
N HIS A 74 -5.38 3.51 9.31
CA HIS A 74 -6.20 2.58 10.07
C HIS A 74 -5.97 1.12 9.66
N GLU A 75 -5.87 0.87 8.35
CA GLU A 75 -5.59 -0.46 7.82
C GLU A 75 -4.21 -0.96 8.28
N GLY A 76 -3.22 -0.07 8.24
CA GLY A 76 -1.89 -0.32 8.76
C GLY A 76 -1.93 -0.75 10.21
N THR A 77 -2.61 -0.01 11.10
CA THR A 77 -2.59 -0.33 12.54
C THR A 77 -3.12 -1.72 12.87
N ILE A 78 -4.15 -2.17 12.16
CA ILE A 78 -4.72 -3.51 12.34
C ILE A 78 -3.79 -4.57 11.73
N MET A 79 -3.30 -4.34 10.51
CA MET A 79 -2.45 -5.30 9.81
C MET A 79 -1.19 -5.67 10.62
N VAL A 80 -0.49 -4.69 11.22
CA VAL A 80 0.73 -4.96 12.00
C VAL A 80 0.46 -5.91 13.17
N GLN A 81 -0.73 -5.87 13.76
CA GLN A 81 -1.10 -6.74 14.88
C GLN A 81 -1.15 -8.21 14.44
N SER A 82 -1.68 -8.48 13.25
CA SER A 82 -1.72 -9.83 12.66
C SER A 82 -0.33 -10.26 12.22
N ALA A 83 0.39 -9.41 11.50
CA ALA A 83 1.77 -9.68 11.07
C ALA A 83 2.70 -9.98 12.25
N PHE A 84 2.59 -9.23 13.37
CA PHE A 84 3.39 -9.48 14.57
C PHE A 84 3.13 -10.87 15.15
N LYS A 85 1.86 -11.29 15.26
CA LYS A 85 1.50 -12.63 15.76
C LYS A 85 2.00 -13.73 14.82
N HIS A 86 1.99 -13.47 13.51
CA HIS A 86 2.52 -14.40 12.52
C HIS A 86 4.05 -14.59 12.67
N ILE A 87 4.80 -13.50 12.90
CA ILE A 87 6.27 -13.53 13.04
C ILE A 87 6.71 -13.99 14.45
N HIS A 88 5.91 -13.71 15.47
CA HIS A 88 6.22 -14.00 16.88
C HIS A 88 5.04 -14.71 17.58
N PRO A 89 4.75 -15.98 17.23
CA PRO A 89 3.58 -16.69 17.75
C PRO A 89 3.59 -16.84 19.28
N ASP A 90 4.77 -16.92 19.89
CA ASP A 90 4.94 -17.07 21.34
C ASP A 90 4.87 -15.74 22.11
N LYS A 91 4.85 -14.59 21.41
CA LYS A 91 4.82 -13.27 22.03
C LYS A 91 3.41 -12.69 21.97
N LYS A 92 2.94 -12.18 23.11
CA LYS A 92 1.73 -11.37 23.15
C LYS A 92 2.05 -9.94 22.72
N VAL A 93 1.24 -9.38 21.83
CA VAL A 93 1.34 -7.96 21.49
C VAL A 93 0.98 -7.13 22.72
N GLN A 94 1.92 -6.34 23.22
CA GLN A 94 1.66 -5.39 24.29
C GLN A 94 1.21 -4.07 23.67
N PHE A 95 -0.09 -3.77 23.77
CA PHE A 95 -0.59 -2.46 23.38
C PHE A 95 -0.24 -1.43 24.45
N LYS A 96 0.43 -0.36 24.03
CA LYS A 96 0.87 0.72 24.89
C LYS A 96 0.44 2.04 24.27
N TYR A 97 -0.18 2.92 25.07
CA TYR A 97 -0.48 4.26 24.59
C TYR A 97 0.82 5.03 24.38
N THR A 98 0.95 5.67 23.22
CA THR A 98 2.11 6.52 22.90
C THR A 98 2.22 7.73 23.83
N THR A 99 1.12 8.15 24.43
CA THR A 99 1.07 9.25 25.42
C THR A 99 1.73 8.92 26.75
N VAL A 100 1.96 7.64 27.08
CA VAL A 100 2.58 7.22 28.35
C VAL A 100 3.95 6.55 28.15
N ASN A 101 4.31 6.17 26.92
CA ASN A 101 5.62 5.63 26.59
C ASN A 101 6.27 6.55 25.54
N GLY A 102 6.94 7.59 26.02
CA GLY A 102 7.83 8.39 25.19
C GLY A 102 9.14 7.65 24.93
N VAL A 103 9.82 8.02 23.84
CA VAL A 103 11.25 7.76 23.71
C VAL A 103 11.95 8.60 24.76
N ASN A 104 12.78 7.99 25.62
CA ASN A 104 13.85 8.79 26.23
C ASN A 104 14.63 9.36 25.04
N GLY A 105 14.70 10.69 24.95
CA GLY A 105 15.34 11.37 23.83
C GLY A 105 16.73 10.79 23.58
N PHE A 106 17.16 10.82 22.32
CA PHE A 106 18.52 10.43 21.96
C PHE A 106 19.50 11.25 22.82
N GLU A 107 20.14 10.61 23.80
CA GLU A 107 21.31 11.16 24.52
C GLU A 107 22.52 11.23 23.58
#